data_AF-A0A914D035-F1
#
_entry.id   AF-A0A914D035-F1
#
_cell.length_a   1.000
_cell.length_b   1.000
_cell.length_c   1.000
_cell.angle_alpha   90.00
_cell.angle_beta   90.00
_cell.angle_gamma   90.00
#
_symmetry.space_group_name_H-M   'P 1'
#
loop_
_entity.id
_entity.type
_entity.pdbx_description
1 polymer ?
#
loop_
_entity_poly.entity_id
_entity_poly.type
_entity_poly.pdbx_seq_one_letter_code
_entity_poly.pdbx_strand_id
1 'polypeptide(L)'
;MIHAPCKAEDPNAPCMDSSTGRCRWRFPKDYQEETILCEDEPPKYRRRDVVFSNYHVYRKDKNGDRVIRDNRHVAPYNAFLLKRYNCHMNVEYIGGVKAVTYLYIYKGYDIAQVKVNKDERHIIYDECDCHTESRYVSSYKICWCLFEYELQRRSHKVQRLYAHLPGQLQRQQNNLPEVGQKGSTLEAWFKLNKAHHLRRMRSPHRRQICQLSRSMLAPL
;
A
#
# COMPACT_ATOMS: atom_id res chain seq x y z
N MET A 1 -12.48 -16.92 6.78
CA MET A 1 -12.37 -17.54 5.45
C MET A 1 -13.69 -17.83 4.77
N ILE A 2 -14.69 -18.42 5.41
CA ILE A 2 -15.97 -18.66 4.73
C ILE A 2 -16.81 -17.40 4.89
N HIS A 3 -17.28 -16.86 3.77
CA HIS A 3 -18.17 -15.72 3.74
C HIS A 3 -19.43 -16.04 4.54
N ALA A 4 -19.78 -15.15 5.47
CA ALA A 4 -21.01 -15.26 6.23
C ALA A 4 -22.23 -15.19 5.30
N PRO A 5 -23.40 -15.68 5.74
CA PRO A 5 -24.64 -15.42 5.04
C PRO A 5 -24.84 -13.95 4.76
N CYS A 6 -25.39 -13.69 3.57
CA CYS A 6 -25.67 -12.35 3.10
C CYS A 6 -26.80 -12.38 2.06
N LYS A 7 -27.20 -11.22 1.56
CA LYS A 7 -28.30 -11.07 0.60
C LYS A 7 -29.62 -11.54 1.20
N ALA A 8 -30.33 -12.48 0.57
CA ALA A 8 -31.60 -12.99 1.08
C ALA A 8 -31.46 -13.63 2.48
N GLU A 9 -30.33 -14.30 2.71
CA GLU A 9 -30.04 -15.03 3.96
C GLU A 9 -29.70 -14.07 5.11
N ASP A 10 -29.10 -12.92 4.79
CA ASP A 10 -28.87 -11.82 5.74
C ASP A 10 -28.75 -10.47 5.00
N PRO A 11 -29.85 -9.71 4.87
CA PRO A 11 -29.85 -8.42 4.17
C PRO A 11 -29.05 -7.34 4.91
N ASN A 12 -28.89 -7.50 6.23
CA ASN A 12 -28.21 -6.54 7.09
C ASN A 12 -26.72 -6.88 7.31
N ALA A 13 -26.22 -7.92 6.62
CA ALA A 13 -24.83 -8.32 6.73
C ALA A 13 -23.89 -7.15 6.38
N PRO A 14 -22.75 -6.98 7.08
CA PRO A 14 -21.81 -5.86 6.84
C PRO A 14 -21.24 -5.79 5.42
N CYS A 15 -21.37 -6.88 4.65
CA CYS A 15 -20.95 -6.96 3.27
C CYS A 15 -21.92 -6.30 2.29
N MET A 16 -23.16 -6.06 2.71
CA MET A 16 -24.22 -5.62 1.83
C MET A 16 -24.07 -4.13 1.53
N ASP A 17 -24.09 -3.80 0.26
CA ASP A 17 -24.22 -2.43 -0.20
C ASP A 17 -25.71 -2.04 -0.15
N SER A 18 -26.04 -1.11 0.74
CA SER A 18 -27.42 -0.63 0.94
C SER A 18 -28.04 -0.03 -0.31
N SER A 19 -27.23 0.49 -1.25
CA SER A 19 -27.72 1.13 -2.47
C SER A 19 -28.05 0.13 -3.57
N THR A 20 -27.23 -0.92 -3.72
CA THR A 20 -27.39 -1.90 -4.80
C THR A 20 -28.04 -3.20 -4.36
N GLY A 21 -28.18 -3.43 -3.05
CA GLY A 21 -28.65 -4.70 -2.48
C GLY A 21 -27.72 -5.88 -2.80
N ARG A 22 -26.47 -5.61 -3.23
CA ARG A 22 -25.48 -6.64 -3.59
C ARG A 22 -24.39 -6.73 -2.54
N CYS A 23 -23.83 -7.94 -2.38
CA CYS A 23 -22.62 -8.12 -1.59
C CYS A 23 -21.46 -7.36 -2.25
N ARG A 24 -20.84 -6.42 -1.52
CA ARG A 24 -19.68 -5.63 -1.94
C ARG A 24 -18.53 -6.50 -2.45
N TRP A 25 -18.33 -7.66 -1.82
CA TRP A 25 -17.29 -8.62 -2.19
C TRP A 25 -17.74 -9.64 -3.26
N ARG A 26 -18.98 -9.52 -3.77
CA ARG A 26 -19.56 -10.34 -4.84
C ARG A 26 -19.53 -11.84 -4.53
N PHE A 27 -19.92 -12.24 -3.33
CA PHE A 27 -20.15 -13.64 -2.98
C PHE A 27 -21.60 -14.08 -3.26
N PRO A 28 -21.88 -15.38 -3.48
CA PRO A 28 -20.91 -16.42 -3.81
C PRO A 28 -20.16 -16.12 -5.11
N LYS A 29 -18.93 -16.61 -5.23
CA LYS A 29 -18.12 -16.52 -6.45
C LYS A 29 -18.47 -17.66 -7.40
N ASP A 30 -18.22 -17.49 -8.69
CA ASP A 30 -18.41 -18.59 -9.64
C ASP A 30 -17.35 -19.68 -9.45
N TYR A 31 -17.68 -20.91 -9.84
CA TYR A 31 -16.68 -21.96 -9.98
C TYR A 31 -15.71 -21.60 -11.11
N GLN A 32 -14.46 -22.00 -10.94
CA GLN A 32 -13.36 -21.73 -11.86
C GLN A 32 -12.36 -22.88 -11.79
N GLU A 33 -12.05 -23.50 -12.92
CA GLU A 33 -11.09 -24.61 -12.96
C GLU A 33 -9.64 -24.16 -12.79
N GLU A 34 -9.33 -22.93 -13.20
CA GLU A 34 -8.01 -22.34 -13.13
C GLU A 34 -8.05 -20.91 -12.56
N THR A 35 -6.89 -20.39 -12.16
CA THR A 35 -6.79 -19.01 -11.68
C THR A 35 -6.47 -18.11 -12.85
N ILE A 36 -7.38 -17.18 -13.16
CA ILE A 36 -7.23 -16.22 -14.26
C ILE A 36 -6.88 -14.86 -13.66
N LEU A 37 -5.76 -14.30 -14.12
CA LEU A 37 -5.31 -12.97 -13.77
C LEU A 37 -5.75 -12.01 -14.89
N CYS A 38 -6.57 -11.03 -14.57
CA CYS A 38 -7.03 -10.00 -15.50
C CYS A 38 -6.34 -8.66 -15.18
N GLU A 39 -6.06 -7.84 -16.18
CA GLU A 39 -5.33 -6.58 -15.98
C GLU A 39 -6.18 -5.51 -15.26
N ASP A 40 -7.48 -5.46 -15.52
CA ASP A 40 -8.38 -4.43 -14.95
C ASP A 40 -9.47 -4.99 -14.00
N GLU A 41 -9.66 -6.31 -14.00
CA GLU A 41 -10.61 -6.98 -13.11
C GLU A 41 -9.90 -7.63 -11.91
N PRO A 42 -10.57 -7.77 -10.76
CA PRO A 42 -10.06 -8.62 -9.68
C PRO A 42 -9.76 -10.04 -10.18
N PRO A 43 -8.70 -10.70 -9.67
CA PRO A 43 -8.34 -12.05 -10.09
C PRO A 43 -9.49 -13.04 -9.84
N LYS A 44 -9.72 -13.92 -10.82
CA LYS A 44 -10.68 -15.02 -10.73
C LYS A 44 -9.94 -16.27 -10.28
N TYR A 45 -9.98 -16.53 -8.98
CA TYR A 45 -9.30 -17.68 -8.38
C TYR A 45 -9.97 -18.99 -8.73
N ARG A 46 -9.15 -20.03 -8.91
CA ARG A 46 -9.60 -21.41 -9.02
C ARG A 46 -10.50 -21.78 -7.84
N ARG A 47 -11.72 -22.22 -8.14
CA ARG A 47 -12.74 -22.71 -7.23
C ARG A 47 -13.33 -23.97 -7.84
N ARG A 48 -12.89 -25.13 -7.36
CA ARG A 48 -13.34 -26.43 -7.86
C ARG A 48 -14.78 -26.68 -7.46
N ASP A 49 -15.54 -27.22 -8.40
CA ASP A 49 -16.91 -27.65 -8.15
C ASP A 49 -16.93 -28.88 -7.21
N VAL A 50 -18.00 -28.94 -6.42
CA VAL A 50 -18.24 -29.90 -5.34
C VAL A 50 -18.47 -31.32 -5.83
N VAL A 51 -18.69 -31.55 -7.14
CA VAL A 51 -18.71 -32.89 -7.74
C VAL A 51 -17.42 -33.67 -7.41
N PHE A 52 -16.30 -32.96 -7.26
CA PHE A 52 -14.99 -33.56 -6.94
C PHE A 52 -14.66 -33.56 -5.45
N SER A 53 -15.47 -32.95 -4.58
CA SER A 53 -15.17 -32.85 -3.15
C SER A 53 -16.42 -32.62 -2.30
N ASN A 54 -16.78 -33.61 -1.47
CA ASN A 54 -17.91 -33.58 -0.53
C ASN A 54 -17.74 -32.61 0.67
N TYR A 55 -16.95 -31.54 0.52
CA TYR A 55 -16.66 -30.63 1.63
C TYR A 55 -17.60 -29.43 1.62
N HIS A 56 -18.57 -29.47 2.52
CA HIS A 56 -19.43 -28.36 2.83
C HIS A 56 -19.32 -27.97 4.30
N VAL A 57 -19.57 -26.70 4.60
CA VAL A 57 -19.63 -26.19 5.97
C VAL A 57 -20.98 -25.54 6.19
N TYR A 58 -21.56 -25.76 7.36
CA TYR A 58 -22.81 -25.13 7.76
C TYR A 58 -22.57 -23.79 8.44
N ARG A 59 -23.39 -22.80 8.11
CA ARG A 59 -23.50 -21.52 8.80
C ARG A 59 -24.98 -21.24 9.10
N LYS A 60 -25.27 -20.54 10.20
CA LYS A 60 -26.62 -20.08 10.51
C LYS A 60 -26.89 -18.77 9.79
N ASP A 61 -28.05 -18.63 9.17
CA ASP A 61 -28.52 -17.36 8.63
C ASP A 61 -29.08 -16.44 9.73
N LYS A 62 -29.71 -15.32 9.33
CA LYS A 62 -30.31 -14.36 10.27
C LYS A 62 -31.46 -14.96 11.10
N ASN A 63 -32.15 -15.97 10.59
CA ASN A 63 -33.28 -16.63 11.26
C ASN A 63 -32.81 -17.82 12.13
N GLY A 64 -31.53 -18.19 12.03
CA GLY A 64 -30.96 -19.34 12.73
C GLY A 64 -30.98 -20.63 11.91
N ASP A 65 -31.49 -20.60 10.68
CA ASP A 65 -31.59 -21.73 9.78
C ASP A 65 -30.23 -22.12 9.22
N ARG A 66 -30.06 -23.43 8.96
CA ARG A 66 -28.79 -23.96 8.44
C ARG A 66 -28.66 -23.66 6.95
N VAL A 67 -27.63 -22.89 6.61
CA VAL A 67 -27.24 -22.62 5.22
C VAL A 67 -25.93 -23.30 4.90
N ILE A 68 -25.90 -23.96 3.76
CA ILE A 68 -24.73 -24.68 3.25
C ILE A 68 -23.77 -23.70 2.58
N ARG A 69 -22.49 -23.81 2.90
CA ARG A 69 -21.39 -23.10 2.24
C ARG A 69 -20.45 -24.08 1.59
N ASP A 70 -20.10 -23.78 0.35
CA ASP A 70 -19.18 -24.52 -0.50
C ASP A 70 -17.95 -23.65 -0.85
N ASN A 71 -17.12 -24.13 -1.78
CA ASN A 71 -15.92 -23.45 -2.25
C ASN A 71 -16.18 -22.05 -2.83
N ARG A 72 -17.41 -21.73 -3.25
CA ARG A 72 -17.77 -20.41 -3.78
C ARG A 72 -17.78 -19.32 -2.71
N HIS A 73 -17.87 -19.72 -1.44
CA HIS A 73 -17.94 -18.81 -0.30
C HIS A 73 -16.58 -18.59 0.37
N VAL A 74 -15.52 -19.26 -0.08
CA VAL A 74 -14.20 -19.18 0.55
C VAL A 74 -13.45 -17.92 0.09
N ALA A 75 -13.02 -17.07 1.00
CA ALA A 75 -12.10 -15.96 0.71
C ALA A 75 -10.73 -16.52 0.27
N PRO A 76 -9.96 -15.83 -0.57
CA PRO A 76 -8.61 -16.27 -0.93
C PRO A 76 -7.65 -16.27 0.28
N TYR A 77 -6.80 -17.29 0.41
CA TYR A 77 -5.78 -17.40 1.46
C TYR A 77 -4.54 -18.12 0.98
N ASN A 78 -3.50 -18.01 1.80
CA ASN A 78 -2.31 -18.82 1.70
C ASN A 78 -2.25 -19.82 2.87
N ALA A 79 -2.29 -21.12 2.56
CA ALA A 79 -2.29 -22.18 3.56
C ALA A 79 -1.03 -22.21 4.43
N PHE A 80 0.14 -21.87 3.85
CA PHE A 80 1.39 -21.78 4.59
C PHE A 80 1.34 -20.63 5.62
N LEU A 81 0.89 -19.45 5.21
CA LEU A 81 0.78 -18.30 6.11
C LEU A 81 -0.26 -18.55 7.22
N LEU A 82 -1.41 -19.11 6.87
CA LEU A 82 -2.44 -19.48 7.85
C LEU A 82 -1.89 -20.44 8.91
N LYS A 83 -1.16 -21.48 8.48
CA LYS A 83 -0.57 -22.47 9.40
C LYS A 83 0.58 -21.87 10.22
N ARG A 84 1.44 -21.05 9.62
CA ARG A 84 2.61 -20.45 10.27
C ARG A 84 2.24 -19.50 11.40
N TYR A 85 1.22 -18.67 11.18
CA TYR A 85 0.85 -17.60 12.12
C TYR A 85 -0.42 -17.91 12.92
N ASN A 86 -1.02 -19.09 12.71
CA ASN A 86 -2.29 -19.52 13.33
C ASN A 86 -3.37 -18.42 13.28
N CYS A 87 -3.37 -17.63 12.21
CA CYS A 87 -4.25 -16.49 12.05
C CYS A 87 -4.75 -16.39 10.62
N HIS A 88 -5.87 -15.71 10.48
CA HIS A 88 -6.55 -15.55 9.22
C HIS A 88 -5.98 -14.37 8.43
N MET A 89 -5.33 -14.67 7.30
CA MET A 89 -4.83 -13.66 6.38
C MET A 89 -5.46 -13.85 5.00
N ASN A 90 -6.19 -12.84 4.56
CA ASN A 90 -6.65 -12.76 3.18
C ASN A 90 -5.43 -12.44 2.30
N VAL A 91 -5.22 -13.24 1.26
CA VAL A 91 -4.13 -13.02 0.30
C VAL A 91 -4.73 -12.84 -1.07
N GLU A 92 -4.66 -11.62 -1.59
CA GLU A 92 -5.18 -11.26 -2.90
C GLU A 92 -4.03 -10.87 -3.84
N TYR A 93 -4.17 -11.24 -5.11
CA TYR A 93 -3.28 -10.86 -6.18
C TYR A 93 -3.73 -9.50 -6.68
N ILE A 94 -2.78 -8.59 -6.79
CA ILE A 94 -3.02 -7.22 -7.20
C ILE A 94 -2.06 -6.96 -8.35
N GLY A 95 -2.59 -6.92 -9.56
CA GLY A 95 -1.86 -6.62 -10.79
C GLY A 95 -2.12 -5.20 -11.30
N GLY A 96 -1.32 -4.80 -12.30
CA GLY A 96 -1.53 -3.57 -13.07
C GLY A 96 -1.38 -2.27 -12.26
N VAL A 97 -2.08 -1.22 -12.69
CA VAL A 97 -2.06 0.12 -12.05
C VAL A 97 -2.57 0.07 -10.61
N LYS A 98 -3.46 -0.87 -10.28
CA LYS A 98 -3.94 -1.08 -8.90
C LYS A 98 -2.83 -1.57 -7.96
N ALA A 99 -1.78 -2.22 -8.46
CA ALA A 99 -0.62 -2.55 -7.62
C ALA A 99 0.09 -1.28 -7.12
N VAL A 100 0.09 -0.22 -7.93
CA VAL A 100 0.67 1.08 -7.55
C VAL A 100 -0.10 1.68 -6.38
N THR A 101 -1.44 1.67 -6.39
CA THR A 101 -2.21 2.22 -5.26
C THR A 101 -1.95 1.46 -3.96
N TYR A 102 -1.89 0.13 -4.00
CA TYR A 102 -1.54 -0.66 -2.83
C TYR A 102 -0.12 -0.40 -2.33
N LEU A 103 0.87 -0.33 -3.23
CA LEU A 103 2.24 0.05 -2.87
C LEU A 103 2.33 1.48 -2.32
N TYR A 104 1.45 2.39 -2.78
CA TYR A 104 1.41 3.77 -2.32
C TYR A 104 0.73 3.93 -0.96
N ILE A 105 -0.29 3.14 -0.64
CA ILE A 105 -0.88 3.08 0.72
C ILE A 105 0.21 2.73 1.76
N TYR A 106 1.18 1.90 1.38
CA TYR A 106 2.34 1.56 2.22
C TYR A 106 3.51 2.55 2.14
N LYS A 107 3.49 3.53 1.22
CA LYS A 107 4.57 4.54 1.06
C LYS A 107 4.36 5.86 1.78
N GLY A 108 3.39 5.90 2.68
CA GLY A 108 3.28 6.96 3.67
C GLY A 108 2.29 8.03 3.30
N TYR A 109 1.21 8.08 4.07
CA TYR A 109 0.86 9.33 4.71
C TYR A 109 1.04 9.10 6.21
N ASP A 110 2.25 9.40 6.69
CA ASP A 110 2.53 9.55 8.12
C ASP A 110 1.88 10.84 8.65
N ILE A 111 0.99 11.50 7.90
CA ILE A 111 0.41 12.80 8.22
C ILE A 111 -1.11 12.61 8.29
N ALA A 112 -1.68 12.99 9.41
CA ALA A 112 -3.11 13.17 9.62
C ALA A 112 -3.37 14.66 9.84
N GLN A 113 -4.32 15.24 9.13
CA GLN A 113 -4.81 16.57 9.44
C GLN A 113 -5.89 16.43 10.52
N VAL A 114 -5.65 17.05 11.67
CA VAL A 114 -6.59 17.06 12.79
C VAL A 114 -7.23 18.44 12.83
N LYS A 115 -8.56 18.47 12.70
CA LYS A 115 -9.34 19.68 12.92
C LYS A 115 -9.71 19.78 14.39
N VAL A 116 -9.24 20.82 15.07
CA VAL A 116 -9.57 21.09 16.47
C VAL A 116 -10.73 22.07 16.50
N ASN A 117 -11.96 21.57 16.71
CA ASN A 117 -13.11 22.45 16.94
C ASN A 117 -13.07 22.93 18.40
N LYS A 118 -12.87 24.24 18.63
CA LYS A 118 -13.21 24.87 19.91
C LYS A 118 -14.68 25.27 19.86
N ASP A 119 -15.46 24.88 20.86
CA ASP A 119 -16.85 25.30 21.03
C ASP A 119 -16.89 26.78 21.42
N GLU A 120 -16.84 27.70 20.45
CA GLU A 120 -16.98 29.13 20.74
C GLU A 120 -17.92 29.79 19.73
N ARG A 121 -18.94 30.48 20.27
CA ARG A 121 -20.05 31.14 19.56
C ARG A 121 -19.60 32.33 18.69
N HIS A 122 -18.31 32.56 18.50
CA HIS A 122 -17.73 33.62 17.67
C HIS A 122 -16.65 33.00 16.78
N ILE A 123 -16.89 33.00 15.47
CA ILE A 123 -15.98 32.40 14.49
C ILE A 123 -14.89 33.44 14.17
N ILE A 124 -13.75 33.35 14.83
CA ILE A 124 -12.49 33.90 14.32
C ILE A 124 -11.86 32.78 13.49
N TYR A 125 -11.97 32.87 12.16
CA TYR A 125 -11.43 31.85 11.25
C TYR A 125 -9.93 32.07 11.08
N ASP A 126 -9.13 31.38 11.88
CA ASP A 126 -7.68 31.24 11.67
C ASP A 126 -7.39 29.81 11.19
N GLU A 127 -7.02 29.67 9.92
CA GLU A 127 -6.73 28.39 9.27
C GLU A 127 -5.58 27.62 9.95
N CYS A 128 -4.59 28.35 10.49
CA CYS A 128 -3.41 27.78 11.15
C CYS A 128 -3.75 27.17 12.52
N ASP A 129 -4.68 27.77 13.25
CA ASP A 129 -5.14 27.25 14.55
C ASP A 129 -6.20 26.15 14.39
N CYS A 130 -6.93 26.13 13.27
CA CYS A 130 -7.98 25.14 13.01
C CYS A 130 -7.46 23.79 12.50
N HIS A 131 -6.25 23.73 11.94
CA HIS A 131 -5.69 22.50 11.36
C HIS A 131 -4.28 22.24 11.89
N THR A 132 -4.11 21.15 12.65
CA THR A 132 -2.79 20.68 13.05
C THR A 132 -2.37 19.49 12.21
N GLU A 133 -1.21 19.59 11.56
CA GLU A 133 -0.56 18.43 10.94
C GLU A 133 0.01 17.52 12.03
N SER A 134 -0.62 16.37 12.23
CA SER A 134 -0.20 15.37 13.20
C SER A 134 0.46 14.19 12.52
N ARG A 135 1.44 13.55 13.17
CA ARG A 135 2.06 12.35 12.63
C ARG A 135 1.22 11.11 12.96
N TYR A 136 0.64 10.44 11.96
CA TYR A 136 -0.02 9.15 12.16
C TYR A 136 0.99 8.01 11.97
N VAL A 137 1.11 7.14 12.98
CA VAL A 137 1.88 5.91 12.90
C VAL A 137 0.92 4.75 13.13
N SER A 138 0.75 3.90 12.12
CA SER A 138 -0.12 2.73 12.20
C SER A 138 0.40 1.71 13.22
N SER A 139 -0.51 0.93 13.81
CA SER A 139 -0.19 -0.12 14.78
C SER A 139 0.89 -1.10 14.27
N TYR A 140 0.81 -1.52 13.01
CA TYR A 140 1.81 -2.41 12.41
C TYR A 140 3.19 -1.76 12.28
N LYS A 141 3.25 -0.45 11.98
CA LYS A 141 4.52 0.29 11.86
C LYS A 141 5.18 0.44 13.24
N ILE A 142 4.39 0.63 14.29
CA ILE A 142 4.89 0.62 15.68
C ILE A 142 5.52 -0.73 16.01
N CYS A 143 4.85 -1.84 15.72
CA CYS A 143 5.43 -3.17 15.96
C CYS A 143 6.74 -3.38 15.17
N TRP A 144 6.78 -2.96 13.90
CA TRP A 144 8.00 -3.05 13.08
C TRP A 144 9.16 -2.22 13.65
N CYS A 145 8.88 -1.02 14.14
CA CYS A 145 9.86 -0.18 14.83
C CYS A 145 10.31 -0.81 16.16
N LEU A 146 9.37 -1.33 16.95
CA LEU A 146 9.63 -1.94 18.26
C LEU A 146 10.53 -3.17 18.15
N PHE A 147 10.36 -3.97 17.10
CA PHE A 147 11.21 -5.13 16.80
C PHE A 147 12.45 -4.79 15.95
N GLU A 148 12.73 -3.49 15.74
CA GLU A 148 13.89 -3.00 14.99
C GLU A 148 14.04 -3.59 13.57
N TYR A 149 12.93 -3.94 12.92
CA TYR A 149 12.96 -4.46 11.56
C TYR A 149 13.25 -3.35 10.55
N GLU A 150 14.02 -3.68 9.50
CA GLU A 150 14.32 -2.74 8.42
C GLU A 150 13.04 -2.38 7.65
N LEU A 151 12.51 -1.18 7.90
CA LEU A 151 11.24 -0.70 7.32
C LEU A 151 11.33 -0.39 5.82
N GLN A 152 12.45 0.16 5.39
CA GLN A 152 12.65 0.54 3.99
C GLN A 152 14.12 0.50 3.63
N ARG A 153 14.47 -0.39 2.72
CA ARG A 153 15.77 -0.36 2.05
C ARG A 153 15.68 0.56 0.85
N ARG A 154 16.38 1.71 0.90
CA ARG A 154 16.53 2.61 -0.25
C ARG A 154 17.87 2.33 -0.91
N SER A 155 17.86 2.01 -2.19
CA SER A 155 19.09 1.79 -2.97
C SER A 155 19.95 3.06 -3.10
N HIS A 156 19.34 4.24 -2.95
CA HIS A 156 20.02 5.53 -3.06
C HIS A 156 19.51 6.47 -1.96
N LYS A 157 20.42 7.26 -1.37
CA LYS A 157 20.04 8.37 -0.49
C LYS A 157 19.51 9.51 -1.35
N VAL A 158 18.25 9.89 -1.14
CA VAL A 158 17.66 11.08 -1.74
C VAL A 158 17.76 12.20 -0.71
N GLN A 159 18.55 13.23 -1.02
CA GLN A 159 18.62 14.46 -0.24
C GLN A 159 17.87 15.56 -0.98
N ARG A 160 16.97 16.26 -0.26
CA ARG A 160 16.27 17.42 -0.80
C ARG A 160 17.21 18.63 -0.70
N LEU A 161 17.54 19.22 -1.84
CA LEU A 161 18.29 20.47 -1.90
C LEU A 161 17.29 21.61 -1.90
N TYR A 162 17.44 22.55 -0.97
CA TYR A 162 16.58 23.73 -0.90
C TYR A 162 16.98 24.73 -1.98
N ALA A 163 15.98 25.23 -2.71
CA ALA A 163 16.15 26.36 -3.60
C ALA A 163 16.03 27.65 -2.80
N HIS A 164 16.87 28.63 -3.11
CA HIS A 164 16.91 29.94 -2.49
C HIS A 164 17.20 30.99 -3.56
N LEU A 165 16.70 32.20 -3.35
CA LEU A 165 17.07 33.35 -4.18
C LEU A 165 18.49 33.82 -3.81
N PRO A 166 19.19 34.54 -4.72
CA PRO A 166 20.48 35.14 -4.42
C PRO A 166 20.41 35.99 -3.14
N GLY A 167 21.28 35.71 -2.16
CA GLY A 167 21.35 36.45 -0.89
C GLY A 167 20.49 35.91 0.27
N GLN A 168 19.61 34.92 0.05
CA GLN A 168 18.72 34.37 1.09
C GLN A 168 19.31 33.19 1.88
N LEU A 169 20.63 33.00 1.86
CA LEU A 169 21.25 31.91 2.62
C LEU A 169 21.23 32.23 4.11
N GLN A 170 20.27 31.65 4.84
CA GLN A 170 20.35 31.60 6.29
C GLN A 170 21.63 30.84 6.68
N ARG A 171 22.60 31.58 7.23
CA ARG A 171 23.72 30.98 7.96
C ARG A 171 23.13 30.13 9.08
N GLN A 172 23.20 28.81 8.96
CA GLN A 172 23.07 27.99 10.16
C GLN A 172 24.28 28.31 11.05
N GLN A 173 24.07 29.12 12.09
CA GLN A 173 25.02 29.31 13.17
C GLN A 173 25.11 28.00 13.98
N ASN A 174 25.82 27.02 13.44
CA ASN A 174 26.30 25.90 14.22
C ASN A 174 27.82 26.06 14.31
N ASN A 175 28.31 26.24 15.53
CA ASN A 175 29.72 26.32 15.90
C ASN A 175 30.46 25.04 15.49
N LEU A 176 30.88 24.95 14.22
CA LEU A 176 31.80 23.92 13.72
C LEU A 176 33.03 24.61 13.15
N PRO A 177 34.24 24.07 13.37
CA PRO A 177 35.48 24.68 12.88
C PRO A 177 35.46 24.80 11.37
N GLU A 178 35.95 25.94 10.87
CA GLU A 178 35.99 26.29 9.45
C GLU A 178 36.63 25.20 8.59
N VAL A 179 35.80 24.45 7.85
CA VAL A 179 36.27 23.68 6.70
C VAL A 179 35.29 23.86 5.54
N GLY A 180 35.68 24.71 4.58
CA GLY A 180 35.46 24.45 3.16
C GLY A 180 34.17 24.98 2.50
N GLN A 181 34.34 26.13 1.83
CA GLN A 181 33.50 26.74 0.78
C GLN A 181 32.17 27.42 1.17
N LYS A 182 32.16 28.75 1.03
CA LYS A 182 30.98 29.62 1.05
C LYS A 182 30.00 29.22 -0.06
N GLY A 183 28.81 28.77 0.31
CA GLY A 183 27.68 28.50 -0.60
C GLY A 183 26.65 27.55 -0.01
N SER A 184 25.47 27.49 -0.64
CA SER A 184 24.45 26.50 -0.30
C SER A 184 24.85 25.08 -0.73
N THR A 185 24.23 24.06 -0.13
CA THR A 185 24.35 22.67 -0.59
C THR A 185 23.95 22.52 -2.07
N LEU A 186 23.00 23.32 -2.54
CA LEU A 186 22.55 23.33 -3.94
C LEU A 186 23.62 23.90 -4.89
N GLU A 187 24.27 24.99 -4.50
CA GLU A 187 25.37 25.59 -5.28
C GLU A 187 26.59 24.69 -5.32
N ALA A 188 26.94 24.07 -4.19
CA ALA A 188 28.00 23.06 -4.13
C ALA A 188 27.70 21.89 -5.07
N TRP A 189 26.45 21.43 -5.10
CA TRP A 189 26.00 20.39 -6.03
C TRP A 189 26.13 20.81 -7.50
N PHE A 190 25.75 22.04 -7.85
CA PHE A 190 25.93 22.56 -9.22
C PHE A 190 27.41 22.65 -9.61
N LYS A 191 28.29 23.12 -8.71
CA LYS A 191 29.75 23.18 -8.95
C LYS A 191 30.33 21.78 -9.16
N LEU A 192 29.94 20.82 -8.32
CA LEU A 192 30.42 19.43 -8.43
C LEU A 192 29.97 18.79 -9.74
N ASN A 193 28.76 19.06 -10.20
CA ASN A 193 28.26 18.58 -11.48
C ASN A 193 28.97 19.20 -12.69
N LYS A 194 29.43 20.45 -12.60
CA LYS A 194 30.27 21.07 -13.63
C LYS A 194 31.66 20.41 -13.70
N ALA A 195 32.24 20.03 -12.56
CA ALA A 195 33.56 19.41 -12.51
C ALA A 195 33.55 17.93 -12.92
N HIS A 196 32.45 17.21 -12.69
CA HIS A 196 32.34 15.77 -12.96
C HIS A 196 31.17 15.45 -13.92
N HIS A 197 31.39 15.69 -15.21
CA HIS A 197 30.41 15.38 -16.28
C HIS A 197 29.98 13.88 -16.35
N LEU A 198 30.74 12.95 -15.75
CA LEU A 198 30.59 11.50 -15.98
C LEU A 198 30.18 10.64 -14.78
N ARG A 199 29.95 11.20 -13.58
CA ARG A 199 29.57 10.37 -12.41
C ARG A 199 28.11 9.89 -12.42
N ARG A 200 27.28 10.35 -13.35
CA ARG A 200 25.88 9.92 -13.50
C ARG A 200 25.70 8.44 -13.92
N MET A 201 26.77 7.76 -14.37
CA MET A 201 26.70 6.40 -14.93
C MET A 201 27.60 5.35 -14.24
N ARG A 202 27.91 5.47 -12.95
CA ARG A 202 28.65 4.43 -12.23
C ARG A 202 28.01 4.06 -10.89
N SER A 203 26.86 3.40 -10.98
CA SER A 203 26.42 2.44 -9.97
C SER A 203 26.50 1.04 -10.60
N PRO A 204 27.24 0.08 -10.01
CA PRO A 204 27.36 -1.28 -10.54
C PRO A 204 25.99 -1.98 -10.71
N HIS A 205 24.98 -1.56 -9.94
CA HIS A 205 23.64 -2.15 -9.97
C HIS A 205 22.74 -1.66 -11.10
N ARG A 206 23.15 -0.68 -11.92
CA ARG A 206 22.34 -0.23 -13.09
C ARG A 206 22.62 -0.98 -14.39
N ARG A 207 23.64 -1.86 -14.45
CA ARG A 207 23.91 -2.63 -15.68
C ARG A 207 22.90 -3.74 -15.98
N GLN A 208 22.12 -4.19 -15.00
CA GLN A 208 21.12 -5.25 -15.23
C GLN A 208 19.79 -4.77 -15.82
N ILE A 209 19.47 -3.47 -15.77
CA ILE A 209 18.16 -2.97 -16.23
C ILE A 209 18.17 -2.55 -17.71
N CYS A 210 19.33 -2.28 -18.32
CA CYS A 210 19.42 -1.91 -19.74
C CYS A 210 19.89 -3.04 -20.68
N GLN A 211 20.16 -4.26 -20.17
CA GLN A 211 20.50 -5.41 -21.03
C GLN A 211 19.33 -6.37 -21.30
N LEU A 212 18.22 -6.26 -20.58
CA LEU A 212 17.04 -7.12 -20.78
C LEU A 212 16.07 -6.66 -21.87
N SER A 213 16.26 -5.47 -22.45
CA SER A 213 15.42 -4.96 -23.54
C SER A 213 16.03 -5.12 -24.95
N ARG A 214 17.15 -5.84 -25.07
CA ARG A 214 17.84 -6.07 -26.37
C ARG A 214 18.06 -7.53 -26.74
N SER A 215 17.60 -8.48 -25.94
CA SER A 215 17.72 -9.93 -26.24
C SER A 215 16.40 -10.62 -26.62
N MET A 216 15.29 -9.88 -26.81
CA MET A 216 14.01 -10.41 -27.28
C MET A 216 13.63 -9.93 -28.69
N LEU A 217 14.63 -9.59 -29.50
CA LEU A 217 14.49 -9.36 -30.94
C LEU A 217 15.67 -10.01 -31.66
N ALA A 218 15.59 -11.33 -31.81
CA ALA A 218 16.31 -12.08 -32.84
C ALA A 218 15.35 -13.18 -33.34
N PRO A 219 15.20 -13.35 -34.66
CA PRO A 219 14.23 -14.26 -35.24
C PRO A 219 14.77 -15.69 -35.21
N LEU A 220 13.92 -16.63 -34.81
CA LEU A 220 13.68 -17.94 -35.43
C LEU A 220 12.34 -18.46 -34.90
#